data_AF-D5U1M5-F1
#
_entry.id   AF-D5U1M5-F1
#
_cell.length_a   1.000
_cell.length_b   1.000
_cell.length_c   1.000
_cell.angle_alpha   90.00
_cell.angle_beta   90.00
_cell.angle_gamma   90.00
#
_symmetry.space_group_name_H-M   'P 1'
#
loop_
_entity.id
_entity.type
_entity.pdbx_description
1 polymer ?
#
loop_
_entity_poly.entity_id
_entity_poly.type
_entity_poly.pdbx_seq_one_letter_code
_entity_poly.pdbx_strand_id
1 'polypeptide(L)'
;MQAGKYILGLTIATILASIVFASVFVYYPASVQVSPTAPPVIFIKGSNSNQRDLYGTTITTTIDTTGTSASITLHPTYQRTYYLDVLRIKNQDSQAYYVRINVISTITNGNLASAKLYIYNGGDRVGEVDLLTTQLQPDSWIVLNGNGELRIDFEFKYATSGGSYNTAPSGSGTINLELVYSTVNTETPP
;
A
#
# COMPACT_ATOMS: atom_id res chain seq x y z
N MET A 1 63.10 15.61 44.52
CA MET A 1 62.07 16.10 43.56
C MET A 1 61.29 14.91 43.00
N GLN A 2 60.30 14.37 43.72
CA GLN A 2 59.41 13.33 43.17
C GLN A 2 57.96 13.51 43.64
N ALA A 3 57.72 13.93 44.89
CA ALA A 3 56.36 14.12 45.43
C ALA A 3 55.49 15.14 44.65
N GLY A 4 56.06 16.26 44.16
CA GLY A 4 55.30 17.31 43.47
C GLY A 4 54.73 16.90 42.10
N LYS A 5 55.33 15.91 41.43
CA LYS A 5 54.86 15.42 40.12
C LYS A 5 53.65 14.49 40.25
N TYR A 6 53.55 13.73 41.34
CA TYR A 6 52.42 12.83 41.59
C TYR A 6 51.17 13.56 42.05
N ILE A 7 51.32 14.64 42.84
CA ILE A 7 50.18 15.47 43.27
C ILE A 7 49.55 16.17 42.07
N LEU A 8 50.36 16.78 41.19
CA LEU A 8 49.85 17.44 39.98
C LEU A 8 49.16 16.44 39.02
N GLY A 9 49.71 15.23 38.89
CA GLY A 9 49.09 14.16 38.10
C GLY A 9 47.75 13.66 38.68
N LEU A 10 47.64 13.53 40.01
CA LEU A 10 46.38 13.15 40.67
C LEU A 10 45.31 14.24 40.56
N THR A 11 45.70 15.52 40.63
CA THR A 11 44.78 16.66 40.48
C THR A 11 44.23 16.78 39.05
N ILE A 12 45.05 16.53 38.02
CA ILE A 12 44.58 16.54 36.63
C ILE A 12 43.65 15.34 36.36
N ALA A 13 43.97 14.15 36.89
CA ALA A 13 43.14 12.95 36.72
C ALA A 13 41.76 13.06 37.40
N THR A 14 41.66 13.77 38.54
CA THR A 14 40.37 14.00 39.23
C THR A 14 39.50 15.06 38.54
N ILE A 15 40.10 16.06 37.91
CA ILE A 15 39.37 17.06 37.09
C ILE A 15 38.82 16.43 35.80
N LEU A 16 39.54 15.48 35.19
CA LEU A 16 39.10 14.79 33.98
C LEU A 16 38.01 13.73 34.24
N ALA A 17 37.95 13.16 35.45
CA ALA A 17 36.94 12.18 35.84
C ALA A 17 35.58 12.79 36.28
N SER A 18 35.50 14.11 36.43
CA SER A 18 34.30 14.82 36.91
C SER A 18 33.39 15.34 35.78
N ILE A 19 33.69 15.01 34.52
CA ILE A 19 32.82 15.31 33.38
C ILE A 19 31.73 14.23 33.29
N VAL A 20 30.76 14.31 34.19
CA VAL A 20 29.49 13.59 34.01
C VAL A 20 28.76 14.33 32.90
N PHE A 21 28.75 13.77 31.69
CA PHE A 21 27.83 14.18 30.64
C PHE A 21 26.41 13.82 31.12
N ALA A 22 25.80 14.70 31.91
CA ALA A 22 24.39 14.62 32.19
C ALA A 22 23.69 14.96 30.87
N SER A 23 23.19 13.94 30.18
CA SER A 23 22.23 14.14 29.10
C SER A 23 20.98 14.77 29.71
N VAL A 24 20.91 16.10 29.69
CA VAL A 24 19.75 16.84 30.18
C VAL A 24 18.66 16.77 29.11
N PHE A 25 17.66 15.95 29.36
CA PHE A 25 16.46 15.90 28.54
C PHE A 25 15.42 16.85 29.14
N VAL A 26 15.14 17.94 28.43
CA VAL A 26 14.09 18.91 28.81
C VAL A 26 12.83 18.55 28.04
N TYR A 27 11.77 18.20 28.76
CA TYR A 27 10.48 17.88 28.17
C TYR A 27 9.57 19.10 28.24
N TYR A 28 9.30 19.73 27.11
CA TYR A 28 8.25 20.73 26.99
C TYR A 28 6.91 20.02 26.75
N PRO A 29 5.85 20.34 27.50
CA PRO A 29 4.54 19.79 27.22
C PRO A 29 4.04 20.34 25.88
N ALA A 30 3.65 19.45 24.97
CA ALA A 30 2.94 19.76 23.75
C ALA A 30 1.57 19.07 23.78
N SER A 31 0.53 19.74 23.29
CA SER A 31 -0.79 19.15 23.10
C SER A 31 -1.05 18.99 21.61
N VAL A 32 -1.50 17.81 21.21
CA VAL A 32 -1.95 17.51 19.85
C VAL A 32 -3.45 17.29 19.91
N GLN A 33 -4.21 18.08 19.16
CA GLN A 33 -5.63 17.88 18.98
C GLN A 33 -5.86 17.16 17.65
N VAL A 34 -6.64 16.07 17.69
CA VAL A 34 -7.00 15.28 16.50
C VAL A 34 -8.51 15.31 16.34
N SER A 35 -8.98 15.73 15.17
CA SER A 35 -10.39 15.75 14.82
C SER A 35 -10.60 14.99 13.51
N PRO A 36 -11.20 13.78 13.53
CA PRO A 36 -11.38 12.97 12.34
C PRO A 36 -12.41 13.60 11.40
N THR A 37 -12.17 13.45 10.10
CA THR A 37 -13.07 13.91 9.03
C THR A 37 -13.42 12.74 8.11
N ALA A 38 -14.50 12.88 7.34
CA ALA A 38 -14.88 11.85 6.37
C ALA A 38 -13.78 11.70 5.29
N PRO A 39 -13.43 10.47 4.88
CA PRO A 39 -12.36 10.24 3.91
C PRO A 39 -12.74 10.79 2.53
N PRO A 40 -11.95 11.67 1.89
CA PRO A 40 -12.29 12.25 0.59
C PRO A 40 -12.14 11.27 -0.58
N VAL A 41 -11.30 10.24 -0.41
CA VAL A 41 -11.08 9.18 -1.39
C VAL A 41 -11.59 7.86 -0.83
N ILE A 42 -12.48 7.19 -1.55
CA ILE A 42 -13.14 5.95 -1.14
C ILE A 42 -13.11 4.91 -2.25
N PHE A 43 -13.35 3.66 -1.89
CA PHE A 43 -13.67 2.59 -2.82
C PHE A 43 -15.17 2.54 -3.11
N ILE A 44 -15.50 2.23 -4.37
CA ILE A 44 -16.85 1.85 -4.79
C ILE A 44 -16.79 0.59 -5.66
N LYS A 45 -17.92 -0.10 -5.79
CA LYS A 45 -18.03 -1.30 -6.62
C LYS A 45 -17.94 -0.94 -8.11
N GLY A 46 -17.17 -1.73 -8.87
CA GLY A 46 -17.19 -1.66 -10.33
C GLY A 46 -18.42 -2.33 -10.94
N SER A 47 -18.63 -2.18 -12.26
CA SER A 47 -19.82 -2.73 -12.91
C SER A 47 -19.89 -4.26 -12.89
N ASN A 48 -18.75 -4.95 -12.85
CA ASN A 48 -18.67 -6.42 -12.78
C ASN A 48 -18.51 -6.95 -11.34
N SER A 49 -18.49 -6.08 -10.33
CA SER A 49 -18.57 -6.48 -8.94
C SER A 49 -19.87 -7.25 -8.67
N ASN A 50 -19.78 -8.37 -7.95
CA ASN A 50 -20.93 -9.22 -7.58
C ASN A 50 -21.70 -9.77 -8.79
N GLN A 51 -21.07 -9.78 -9.97
CA GLN A 51 -21.58 -10.42 -11.17
C GLN A 51 -21.04 -11.84 -11.33
N ARG A 52 -21.65 -12.59 -12.25
CA ARG A 52 -21.25 -13.96 -12.58
C ARG A 52 -19.77 -14.02 -12.96
N ASP A 53 -19.09 -15.00 -12.39
CA ASP A 53 -17.73 -15.43 -12.73
C ASP A 53 -17.79 -16.80 -13.43
N LEU A 54 -16.63 -17.35 -13.79
CA LEU A 54 -16.48 -18.63 -14.47
C LEU A 54 -17.04 -19.79 -13.60
N TYR A 55 -17.48 -20.86 -14.27
CA TYR A 55 -18.00 -22.08 -13.63
C TYR A 55 -19.17 -21.88 -12.65
N GLY A 56 -20.00 -20.85 -12.88
CA GLY A 56 -21.17 -20.59 -12.02
C GLY A 56 -20.83 -19.97 -10.67
N THR A 57 -19.59 -19.50 -10.52
CA THR A 57 -19.16 -18.70 -9.35
C THR A 57 -19.51 -17.22 -9.55
N THR A 58 -19.12 -16.36 -8.60
CA THR A 58 -19.43 -14.93 -8.60
C THR A 58 -18.20 -14.14 -8.18
N ILE A 59 -17.89 -13.06 -8.90
CA ILE A 59 -16.88 -12.08 -8.50
C ILE A 59 -17.39 -11.43 -7.22
N THR A 60 -16.76 -11.67 -6.08
CA THR A 60 -17.25 -11.06 -4.83
C THR A 60 -16.46 -9.80 -4.55
N THR A 61 -17.14 -8.69 -4.32
CA THR A 61 -16.50 -7.45 -3.85
C THR A 61 -17.33 -6.88 -2.72
N THR A 62 -16.73 -6.84 -1.55
CA THR A 62 -17.26 -6.23 -0.34
C THR A 62 -16.48 -4.96 -0.05
N ILE A 63 -17.20 -3.91 0.32
CA ILE A 63 -16.64 -2.62 0.73
C ILE A 63 -17.26 -2.33 2.08
N ASP A 64 -16.44 -1.89 3.03
CA ASP A 64 -16.92 -1.54 4.35
C ASP A 64 -17.84 -0.30 4.32
N THR A 65 -18.50 -0.01 5.44
CA THR A 65 -19.47 1.08 5.50
C THR A 65 -18.83 2.47 5.35
N THR A 66 -17.52 2.58 5.59
CA THR A 66 -16.78 3.84 5.43
C THR A 66 -16.19 4.02 4.03
N GLY A 67 -16.20 2.97 3.19
CA GLY A 67 -15.60 3.00 1.87
C GLY A 67 -14.06 2.97 1.88
N THR A 68 -13.43 2.73 3.03
CA THR A 68 -11.96 2.77 3.18
C THR A 68 -11.30 1.39 3.05
N SER A 69 -12.10 0.32 3.10
CA SER A 69 -11.62 -1.05 2.96
C SER A 69 -12.45 -1.82 1.94
N ALA A 70 -11.77 -2.56 1.07
CA ALA A 70 -12.37 -3.42 0.07
C ALA A 70 -11.75 -4.82 0.13
N SER A 71 -12.59 -5.84 -0.01
CA SER A 71 -12.17 -7.23 -0.15
C SER A 71 -12.75 -7.81 -1.43
N ILE A 72 -11.91 -8.47 -2.22
CA ILE A 72 -12.25 -8.96 -3.55
C ILE A 72 -11.89 -10.44 -3.63
N THR A 73 -12.83 -11.27 -4.09
CA THR A 73 -12.61 -12.68 -4.39
C THR A 73 -12.83 -12.93 -5.88
N LEU A 74 -11.81 -13.46 -6.54
CA LEU A 74 -11.77 -13.79 -7.97
C LEU A 74 -11.37 -15.25 -8.16
N HIS A 75 -11.85 -15.89 -9.23
CA HIS A 75 -11.59 -17.31 -9.51
C HIS A 75 -10.85 -17.54 -10.85
N PRO A 76 -9.60 -17.06 -11.00
CA PRO A 76 -8.87 -17.19 -12.26
C PRO A 76 -8.58 -18.65 -12.63
N THR A 77 -8.49 -18.92 -13.92
CA THR A 77 -8.19 -20.26 -14.45
C THR A 77 -6.68 -20.45 -14.72
N TYR A 78 -6.27 -21.63 -15.20
CA TYR A 78 -4.88 -21.90 -15.62
C TYR A 78 -4.33 -20.93 -16.67
N GLN A 79 -5.22 -20.31 -17.45
CA GLN A 79 -4.85 -19.40 -18.52
C GLN A 79 -4.84 -17.95 -18.02
N ARG A 80 -4.47 -17.05 -18.94
CA ARG A 80 -4.65 -15.61 -18.73
C ARG A 80 -6.14 -15.32 -18.53
N THR A 81 -6.51 -14.86 -17.35
CA THR A 81 -7.88 -14.47 -17.00
C THR A 81 -7.89 -12.96 -16.72
N TYR A 82 -8.81 -12.23 -17.35
CA TYR A 82 -8.96 -10.79 -17.20
C TYR A 82 -10.31 -10.45 -16.58
N TYR A 83 -10.29 -9.63 -15.54
CA TYR A 83 -11.46 -9.15 -14.83
C TYR A 83 -11.57 -7.64 -15.03
N LEU A 84 -12.55 -7.22 -15.82
CA LEU A 84 -12.83 -5.81 -16.13
C LEU A 84 -13.69 -5.18 -15.04
N ASP A 85 -13.41 -3.94 -14.64
CA ASP A 85 -14.25 -3.09 -13.78
C ASP A 85 -14.79 -3.80 -12.52
N VAL A 86 -13.87 -4.31 -11.70
CA VAL A 86 -14.21 -5.02 -10.46
C VAL A 86 -14.34 -4.04 -9.29
N LEU A 87 -13.40 -3.10 -9.19
CA LEU A 87 -13.35 -2.09 -8.14
C LEU A 87 -13.17 -0.71 -8.80
N ARG A 88 -13.61 0.34 -8.12
CA ARG A 88 -13.25 1.71 -8.50
C ARG A 88 -12.81 2.51 -7.29
N ILE A 89 -11.98 3.51 -7.54
CA ILE A 89 -11.57 4.51 -6.56
C ILE A 89 -12.28 5.80 -6.93
N LYS A 90 -12.99 6.39 -5.98
CA LYS A 90 -13.76 7.61 -6.18
C LYS A 90 -13.26 8.71 -5.27
N ASN A 91 -13.09 9.89 -5.84
CA ASN A 91 -12.97 11.12 -5.09
C ASN A 91 -14.34 11.75 -4.92
N GLN A 92 -14.77 11.94 -3.67
CA GLN A 92 -16.05 12.58 -3.34
C GLN A 92 -15.91 14.06 -2.98
N ASP A 93 -14.69 14.60 -3.05
CA ASP A 93 -14.41 16.03 -2.91
C ASP A 93 -14.18 16.69 -4.29
N SER A 94 -14.23 18.02 -4.29
CA SER A 94 -13.90 18.94 -5.36
C SER A 94 -12.41 19.07 -5.67
N GLN A 95 -11.52 18.77 -4.71
CA GLN A 95 -10.07 18.90 -4.88
C GLN A 95 -9.46 17.68 -5.57
N ALA A 96 -8.35 17.86 -6.28
CA ALA A 96 -7.61 16.73 -6.86
C ALA A 96 -6.73 16.06 -5.81
N TYR A 97 -6.60 14.73 -5.92
CA TYR A 97 -5.70 13.93 -5.11
C TYR A 97 -4.74 13.13 -5.99
N TYR A 98 -3.62 12.73 -5.41
CA TYR A 98 -2.61 11.89 -6.05
C TYR A 98 -2.66 10.53 -5.40
N VAL A 99 -2.86 9.47 -6.18
CA VAL A 99 -3.06 8.11 -5.67
C VAL A 99 -1.98 7.15 -6.15
N ARG A 100 -1.62 6.21 -5.27
CA ARG A 100 -0.74 5.05 -5.51
C ARG A 100 -1.27 3.85 -4.71
N ILE A 101 -0.83 2.65 -5.07
CA ILE A 101 -1.20 1.39 -4.44
C ILE A 101 0.07 0.77 -3.83
N ASN A 102 0.04 0.48 -2.54
CA ASN A 102 1.11 -0.24 -1.86
C ASN A 102 0.76 -1.73 -1.81
N VAL A 103 1.62 -2.58 -2.36
CA VAL A 103 1.47 -4.04 -2.24
C VAL A 103 2.19 -4.51 -0.97
N ILE A 104 1.43 -4.90 0.04
CA ILE A 104 1.94 -5.26 1.37
C ILE A 104 2.40 -6.71 1.43
N SER A 105 1.62 -7.60 0.84
CA SER A 105 1.95 -9.00 0.77
C SER A 105 1.39 -9.62 -0.50
N THR A 106 2.10 -10.63 -1.01
CA THR A 106 1.76 -11.32 -2.25
C THR A 106 1.43 -12.78 -1.97
N ILE A 107 0.90 -13.47 -2.98
CA ILE A 107 0.73 -14.93 -2.92
C ILE A 107 2.12 -15.56 -3.00
N THR A 108 2.52 -16.24 -1.92
CA THR A 108 3.77 -17.01 -1.88
C THR A 108 3.51 -18.44 -2.36
N ASN A 109 4.49 -19.04 -3.05
CA ASN A 109 4.44 -20.44 -3.51
C ASN A 109 3.31 -20.79 -4.52
N GLY A 110 2.79 -19.80 -5.24
CA GLY A 110 1.82 -20.04 -6.31
C GLY A 110 2.49 -20.29 -7.66
N ASN A 111 1.85 -21.08 -8.52
CA ASN A 111 2.23 -21.17 -9.94
C ASN A 111 1.77 -19.93 -10.71
N LEU A 112 1.82 -18.73 -10.13
CA LEU A 112 1.47 -17.49 -10.83
C LEU A 112 2.66 -17.03 -11.66
N ALA A 113 2.46 -16.94 -12.98
CA ALA A 113 3.42 -16.36 -13.89
C ALA A 113 3.30 -14.83 -13.94
N SER A 114 2.10 -14.27 -13.72
CA SER A 114 1.88 -12.84 -13.55
C SER A 114 0.56 -12.56 -12.82
N ALA A 115 0.55 -11.53 -11.97
CA ALA A 115 -0.67 -10.92 -11.45
C ALA A 115 -0.54 -9.41 -11.54
N LYS A 116 -1.53 -8.77 -12.16
CA LYS A 116 -1.50 -7.33 -12.43
C LYS A 116 -2.83 -6.70 -12.05
N LEU A 117 -2.73 -5.48 -11.54
CA LEU A 117 -3.85 -4.57 -11.36
C LEU A 117 -3.63 -3.41 -12.34
N TYR A 118 -4.64 -3.14 -13.17
CA TYR A 118 -4.62 -2.04 -14.12
C TYR A 118 -5.58 -0.93 -13.66
N ILE A 119 -5.10 0.31 -13.76
CA ILE A 119 -5.85 1.50 -13.33
C ILE A 119 -6.19 2.32 -14.57
N TYR A 120 -7.47 2.62 -14.75
CA TYR A 120 -7.98 3.38 -15.89
C TYR A 120 -8.69 4.65 -15.44
N ASN A 121 -8.49 5.73 -16.19
CA ASN A 121 -9.29 6.93 -16.11
C ASN A 121 -10.14 7.01 -17.39
N GLY A 122 -11.44 6.70 -17.28
CA GLY A 122 -12.28 6.49 -18.45
C GLY A 122 -11.78 5.32 -19.32
N GLY A 123 -11.37 5.62 -20.55
CA GLY A 123 -10.82 4.65 -21.49
C GLY A 123 -9.30 4.46 -21.41
N ASP A 124 -8.59 5.39 -20.76
CA ASP A 124 -7.13 5.44 -20.81
C ASP A 124 -6.52 4.72 -19.61
N ARG A 125 -5.53 3.86 -19.88
CA ARG A 125 -4.77 3.19 -18.82
C ARG A 125 -3.74 4.18 -18.24
N VAL A 126 -3.92 4.53 -16.97
CA VAL A 126 -3.10 5.52 -16.25
C VAL A 126 -2.16 4.89 -15.23
N GLY A 127 -2.32 3.60 -14.93
CA GLY A 127 -1.44 2.88 -14.01
C GLY A 127 -1.45 1.38 -14.21
N GLU A 128 -0.36 0.74 -13.79
CA GLU A 128 -0.18 -0.69 -13.72
C GLU A 128 0.56 -1.00 -12.41
N VAL A 129 0.08 -2.00 -11.70
CA VAL A 129 0.65 -2.48 -10.43
C VAL A 129 0.94 -3.97 -10.58
N ASP A 130 2.20 -4.35 -10.40
CA ASP A 130 2.60 -5.74 -10.30
C ASP A 130 2.28 -6.26 -8.90
N LEU A 131 1.32 -7.17 -8.83
CA LEU A 131 0.84 -7.75 -7.58
C LEU A 131 1.75 -8.86 -7.03
N LEU A 132 2.84 -9.18 -7.72
CA LEU A 132 3.86 -10.13 -7.27
C LEU A 132 5.07 -9.44 -6.61
N THR A 133 5.11 -8.11 -6.60
CA THR A 133 6.20 -7.33 -5.99
C THR A 133 5.69 -6.46 -4.85
N THR A 134 6.22 -6.66 -3.64
CA THR A 134 5.84 -5.89 -2.44
C THR A 134 6.49 -4.51 -2.43
N GLN A 135 5.80 -3.51 -2.98
CA GLN A 135 6.26 -2.12 -3.05
C GLN A 135 5.11 -1.16 -3.38
N LEU A 136 5.36 0.14 -3.23
CA LEU A 136 4.46 1.21 -3.64
C LEU A 136 4.51 1.44 -5.16
N GLN A 137 3.37 1.37 -5.84
CA GLN A 137 3.24 1.37 -7.30
C GLN A 137 2.04 2.18 -7.79
N PRO A 138 2.02 2.63 -9.06
CA PRO A 138 3.17 2.74 -9.95
C PRO A 138 4.18 3.76 -9.41
N ASP A 139 5.36 3.88 -10.03
CA ASP A 139 6.42 4.81 -9.56
C ASP A 139 5.99 6.28 -9.55
N SER A 140 5.10 6.63 -10.47
CA SER A 140 4.51 7.96 -10.59
C SER A 140 3.15 8.03 -9.91
N TRP A 141 2.82 9.18 -9.33
CA TRP A 141 1.49 9.45 -8.82
C TRP A 141 0.45 9.47 -9.93
N ILE A 142 -0.71 8.85 -9.69
CA ILE A 142 -1.88 8.92 -10.58
C ILE A 142 -2.75 10.08 -10.09
N VAL A 143 -3.10 11.00 -11.00
CA VAL A 143 -3.99 12.11 -10.66
C VAL A 143 -5.44 11.63 -10.64
N LEU A 144 -6.10 11.85 -9.51
CA LEU A 144 -7.53 11.64 -9.31
C LEU A 144 -8.19 13.00 -9.12
N ASN A 145 -8.79 13.54 -10.19
CA ASN A 145 -9.44 14.84 -10.18
C ASN A 145 -10.62 14.89 -9.19
N GLY A 146 -11.03 16.10 -8.82
CA GLY A 146 -12.24 16.34 -8.05
C GLY A 146 -13.46 15.66 -8.68
N ASN A 147 -14.27 14.98 -7.88
CA ASN A 147 -15.40 14.16 -8.30
C ASN A 147 -15.06 13.05 -9.33
N GLY A 148 -13.76 12.77 -9.52
CA GLY A 148 -13.27 11.78 -10.47
C GLY A 148 -13.41 10.34 -9.97
N GLU A 149 -13.32 9.41 -10.91
CA GLU A 149 -13.31 7.98 -10.63
C GLU A 149 -12.20 7.29 -11.44
N LEU A 150 -11.53 6.33 -10.81
CA LEU A 150 -10.59 5.43 -11.45
C LEU A 150 -11.15 4.01 -11.44
N ARG A 151 -11.14 3.37 -12.60
CA ARG A 151 -11.55 1.98 -12.77
C ARG A 151 -10.37 1.04 -12.52
N ILE A 152 -10.62 -0.04 -11.79
CA ILE A 152 -9.65 -1.07 -11.47
C ILE A 152 -10.04 -2.38 -12.15
N ASP A 153 -9.11 -2.87 -12.96
CA ASP A 153 -9.18 -4.17 -13.62
C ASP A 153 -8.08 -5.08 -13.05
N PHE A 154 -8.30 -6.40 -13.11
CA PHE A 154 -7.32 -7.38 -12.66
C PHE A 154 -6.98 -8.38 -13.77
N GLU A 155 -5.74 -8.83 -13.79
CA GLU A 155 -5.29 -9.88 -14.68
C GLU A 155 -4.42 -10.89 -13.95
N PHE A 156 -4.72 -12.17 -14.13
CA PHE A 156 -3.95 -13.28 -13.57
C PHE A 156 -3.55 -14.23 -14.67
N LYS A 157 -2.32 -14.73 -14.60
CA LYS A 157 -1.80 -15.77 -15.49
C LYS A 157 -1.03 -16.77 -14.64
N TYR A 158 -1.43 -18.03 -14.71
CA TYR A 158 -0.67 -19.11 -14.11
C TYR A 158 0.37 -19.66 -15.08
N ALA A 159 1.49 -20.16 -14.54
CA ALA A 159 2.43 -20.99 -15.25
C ALA A 159 1.73 -22.30 -15.61
N THR A 160 2.02 -22.82 -16.81
CA THR A 160 1.33 -24.00 -17.39
C THR A 160 1.60 -25.31 -16.65
N SER A 161 2.46 -25.31 -15.63
CA SER A 161 2.75 -26.47 -14.78
C SER A 161 1.84 -26.47 -13.55
N GLY A 162 1.23 -27.62 -13.22
CA GLY A 162 0.64 -27.84 -11.89
C GLY A 162 -0.88 -28.04 -11.78
N GLY A 163 -1.56 -28.49 -12.84
CA GLY A 163 -2.81 -29.27 -12.69
C GLY A 163 -3.59 -29.56 -13.97
N SER A 164 -4.93 -29.65 -13.93
CA SER A 164 -5.77 -30.30 -14.98
C SER A 164 -7.07 -29.54 -15.27
N TYR A 165 -7.80 -29.91 -16.32
CA TYR A 165 -9.11 -29.30 -16.64
C TYR A 165 -10.16 -29.38 -15.51
N ASN A 166 -9.97 -30.29 -14.54
CA ASN A 166 -10.88 -30.54 -13.41
C ASN A 166 -10.32 -30.13 -12.05
N THR A 167 -9.10 -29.61 -11.97
CA THR A 167 -8.42 -29.29 -10.70
C THR A 167 -7.97 -27.84 -10.78
N ALA A 168 -8.05 -27.04 -9.73
CA ALA A 168 -7.52 -25.66 -9.80
C ALA A 168 -5.97 -25.66 -9.76
N PRO A 169 -5.29 -24.68 -10.39
CA PRO A 169 -3.84 -24.52 -10.23
C PRO A 169 -3.49 -24.25 -8.76
N SER A 170 -2.33 -24.73 -8.30
CA SER A 170 -1.77 -24.26 -7.03
C SER A 170 -1.37 -22.79 -7.13
N GLY A 171 -1.60 -22.03 -6.06
CA GLY A 171 -1.36 -20.59 -6.01
C GLY A 171 -2.59 -19.74 -5.72
N SER A 172 -3.57 -20.29 -5.00
CA SER A 172 -4.58 -19.49 -4.33
C SER A 172 -3.98 -18.81 -3.11
N GLY A 173 -4.46 -17.62 -2.79
CA GLY A 173 -4.06 -16.88 -1.60
C GLY A 173 -4.61 -15.47 -1.60
N THR A 174 -4.14 -14.67 -0.65
CA THR A 174 -4.56 -13.27 -0.46
C THR A 174 -3.41 -12.33 -0.79
N ILE A 175 -3.69 -11.33 -1.62
CA ILE A 175 -2.79 -10.19 -1.87
C ILE A 175 -3.34 -9.03 -1.04
N ASN A 176 -2.50 -8.45 -0.17
CA ASN A 176 -2.90 -7.32 0.67
C ASN A 176 -2.39 -6.02 0.04
N LEU A 177 -3.30 -5.06 -0.13
CA LEU A 177 -3.03 -3.78 -0.78
C LEU A 177 -3.44 -2.62 0.14
N GLU A 178 -2.74 -1.50 0.06
CA GLU A 178 -3.17 -0.23 0.64
C GLU A 178 -3.32 0.82 -0.47
N LEU A 179 -4.41 1.59 -0.42
CA LEU A 179 -4.54 2.81 -1.22
C LEU A 179 -3.84 3.94 -0.47
N VAL A 180 -2.80 4.49 -1.09
CA VAL A 180 -2.10 5.67 -0.61
C VAL A 180 -2.58 6.87 -1.42
N TYR A 181 -3.01 7.94 -0.74
CA TYR A 181 -3.37 9.18 -1.41
C TYR A 181 -2.82 10.40 -0.68
N SER A 182 -2.55 11.47 -1.44
CA SER A 182 -2.05 12.75 -0.92
C SER A 182 -2.65 13.92 -1.68
N THR A 183 -2.71 15.09 -1.04
CA THR A 183 -3.06 16.37 -1.69
C THR A 183 -1.90 16.94 -2.50
N VAL A 184 -0.69 16.41 -2.33
CA VAL A 184 0.52 16.83 -3.05
C VAL A 184 1.25 15.62 -3.65
N ASN A 185 1.89 15.82 -4.80
CA ASN A 185 2.67 14.79 -5.49
C ASN A 185 4.18 14.88 -5.23
N THR A 186 4.60 15.86 -4.43
CA THR A 186 5.98 16.06 -3.99
C THR A 186 5.96 16.34 -2.49
N GLU A 187 6.66 15.51 -1.72
CA GLU A 187 7.07 15.89 -0.38
C GLU A 187 8.51 16.37 -0.49
N THR A 188 8.75 17.66 -0.38
CA THR A 188 10.06 18.15 0.08
C THR A 188 10.07 18.06 1.59
N PRO A 189 10.94 17.24 2.20
CA PRO A 189 11.19 17.35 3.64
C PRO A 189 11.63 18.78 3.96
N PRO A 190 11.14 19.39 5.05
CA PRO A 190 11.70 20.64 5.55
C PRO A 190 13.14 20.47 6.04
#